data_AF-A0A915PD91-F1
#
_entry.id   AF-A0A915PD91-F1
#
_cell.length_a   1.000
_cell.length_b   1.000
_cell.length_c   1.000
_cell.angle_alpha   90.00
_cell.angle_beta   90.00
_cell.angle_gamma   90.00
#
_symmetry.space_group_name_H-M   'P 1'
#
loop_
_entity.id
_entity.type
_entity.pdbx_description
1 polymer ?
#
loop_
_entity_poly.entity_id
_entity_poly.type
_entity_poly.pdbx_seq_one_letter_code
_entity_poly.pdbx_strand_id
1 'polypeptide(L)'
;MQSINSIYFKNYLIFIYLFQLSNNVFGTISEPFSSFIRENFGNEAEKLLARRDLGPGGSFGGGEIRLERSSNFDIEKLFKKSRIHHRPVILVHGLSTIAGEYENIRQYFLFNGYSDNEVFGTSYSFGKLHWTKDSMECKHVKLVSSMFIQLIQILYISTRNIGYKT
;
A
#
# COMPACT_ATOMS: atom_id res chain seq x y z
N MET A 1 1.83 52.39 4.33
CA MET A 1 2.66 51.31 4.92
C MET A 1 1.86 50.14 5.51
N GLN A 2 0.56 49.98 5.21
CA GLN A 2 -0.28 48.86 5.68
C GLN A 2 -0.52 47.75 4.63
N SER A 3 -0.28 48.01 3.33
CA SER A 3 -0.56 47.05 2.26
C SER A 3 0.48 45.91 2.16
N ILE A 4 1.74 46.20 2.49
CA ILE A 4 2.86 45.26 2.35
C ILE A 4 2.70 44.07 3.32
N ASN A 5 2.30 44.33 4.58
CA ASN A 5 2.07 43.28 5.59
C ASN A 5 0.87 42.38 5.24
N SER A 6 -0.16 42.94 4.57
CA SER A 6 -1.32 42.18 4.12
C SER A 6 -0.97 41.15 3.05
N ILE A 7 -0.06 41.50 2.12
CA ILE A 7 0.40 40.61 1.05
C ILE A 7 1.19 39.44 1.63
N TYR A 8 2.13 39.69 2.55
CA TYR A 8 2.90 38.61 3.19
C TYR A 8 2.03 37.68 4.01
N PHE A 9 1.04 38.21 4.74
CA PHE A 9 0.10 37.40 5.51
C PHE A 9 -0.77 36.53 4.60
N LYS A 10 -1.25 37.07 3.48
CA LYS A 10 -2.05 36.31 2.49
C LYS A 10 -1.22 35.23 1.81
N ASN A 11 0.04 35.53 1.46
CA ASN A 11 0.98 34.54 0.90
C ASN A 11 1.30 33.44 1.92
N TYR A 12 1.47 33.77 3.20
CA TYR A 12 1.69 32.79 4.26
C TYR A 12 0.48 31.85 4.43
N LEU A 13 -0.75 32.37 4.40
CA LEU A 13 -1.97 31.56 4.43
C LEU A 13 -2.11 30.66 3.19
N ILE A 14 -1.73 31.15 2.01
CA ILE A 14 -1.68 30.35 0.77
C ILE A 14 -0.65 29.23 0.90
N PHE A 15 0.53 29.49 1.48
CA PHE A 15 1.55 28.46 1.73
C PHE A 15 1.06 27.39 2.71
N ILE A 16 0.39 27.77 3.80
CA ILE A 16 -0.23 26.80 4.73
C ILE A 16 -1.30 25.97 4.02
N TYR A 17 -2.16 26.61 3.22
CA TYR A 17 -3.20 25.92 2.46
C TYR A 17 -2.61 24.94 1.43
N LEU A 18 -1.56 25.34 0.70
CA LEU A 18 -0.84 24.47 -0.24
C LEU A 18 -0.10 23.33 0.47
N PHE A 19 0.47 23.57 1.65
CA PHE A 19 1.11 22.54 2.48
C PHE A 19 0.08 21.55 3.07
N GLN A 20 -1.13 22.00 3.38
CA GLN A 20 -2.22 21.11 3.78
C GLN A 20 -2.76 20.29 2.61
N LEU A 21 -2.76 20.84 1.39
CA LEU A 21 -3.11 20.10 0.17
C LEU A 21 -2.06 19.04 -0.21
N SER A 22 -0.79 19.18 0.20
CA SER A 22 0.25 18.17 -0.06
C SER A 22 0.21 16.95 0.87
N ASN A 23 -0.61 16.93 1.92
CA ASN A 23 -0.58 15.88 2.95
C ASN A 23 -1.52 14.68 2.72
N ASN A 24 -2.17 14.53 1.56
CA ASN A 24 -3.25 13.54 1.42
C ASN A 24 -3.08 12.49 0.32
N VAL A 25 -1.86 12.01 0.06
CA VAL A 25 -1.70 10.66 -0.54
C VAL A 25 -0.46 9.99 0.03
N PHE A 26 -0.59 9.40 1.23
CA PHE A 26 0.30 8.34 1.67
C PHE A 26 -0.54 7.07 1.79
N GLY A 27 -0.71 6.40 0.66
CA GLY A 27 -1.38 5.10 0.62
C GLY A 27 -0.46 4.08 1.25
N THR A 28 -1.00 3.28 2.15
CA THR A 28 -0.34 2.06 2.58
C THR A 28 -0.40 1.07 1.42
N ILE A 29 -1.41 0.20 1.40
CA ILE A 29 -1.78 -0.53 0.18
C ILE A 29 -2.63 0.36 -0.74
N SER A 30 -2.61 0.08 -2.04
CA SER A 30 -3.42 0.81 -3.02
C SER A 30 -4.93 0.68 -2.68
N GLU A 31 -5.72 1.73 -2.93
CA GLU A 31 -7.17 1.68 -2.72
C GLU A 31 -7.89 0.53 -3.45
N PRO A 32 -7.49 0.17 -4.68
CA PRO A 32 -8.01 -1.00 -5.36
C PRO A 32 -7.78 -2.29 -4.58
N PHE A 33 -6.54 -2.51 -4.14
CA PHE A 33 -6.23 -3.71 -3.38
C PHE A 33 -6.93 -3.69 -2.02
N SER A 34 -7.00 -2.52 -1.38
CA SER A 34 -7.81 -2.31 -0.18
C SER A 34 -9.28 -2.70 -0.39
N SER A 35 -9.91 -2.23 -1.47
CA SER A 35 -11.30 -2.55 -1.82
C SER A 35 -11.51 -4.05 -2.03
N PHE A 36 -10.62 -4.69 -2.80
CA PHE A 36 -10.62 -6.15 -2.97
C PHE A 36 -10.65 -6.88 -1.62
N ILE A 37 -9.80 -6.44 -0.68
CA ILE A 37 -9.69 -7.10 0.62
C ILE A 37 -10.98 -6.89 1.44
N ARG A 38 -11.52 -5.67 1.47
CA ARG A 38 -12.78 -5.40 2.19
C ARG A 38 -13.94 -6.23 1.66
N GLU A 39 -14.05 -6.34 0.33
CA GLU A 39 -15.13 -7.05 -0.34
C GLU A 39 -15.05 -8.57 -0.14
N ASN A 40 -13.85 -9.15 -0.10
CA ASN A 40 -13.67 -10.60 -0.09
C ASN A 40 -13.34 -11.16 1.30
N PHE A 41 -12.79 -10.34 2.21
CA PHE A 41 -12.28 -10.78 3.52
C PHE A 41 -12.74 -9.87 4.67
N GLY A 42 -13.40 -8.75 4.38
CA GLY A 42 -13.96 -7.83 5.37
C GLY A 42 -13.03 -6.69 5.80
N ASN A 43 -13.61 -5.69 6.45
CA ASN A 43 -12.92 -4.47 6.86
C ASN A 43 -11.78 -4.71 7.85
N GLU A 44 -11.92 -5.66 8.77
CA GLU A 44 -10.86 -5.97 9.75
C GLU A 44 -9.64 -6.60 9.08
N ALA A 45 -9.84 -7.49 8.09
CA ALA A 45 -8.73 -8.06 7.32
C ALA A 45 -7.96 -6.97 6.57
N GLU A 46 -8.68 -6.03 5.96
CA GLU A 46 -8.07 -4.90 5.27
C GLU A 46 -7.29 -4.01 6.23
N LYS A 47 -7.88 -3.65 7.36
CA LYS A 47 -7.25 -2.79 8.37
C LYS A 47 -5.96 -3.42 8.91
N LEU A 48 -6.00 -4.72 9.19
CA LEU A 48 -4.84 -5.47 9.67
C LEU A 48 -3.70 -5.50 8.66
N LEU A 49 -4.00 -5.60 7.36
CA LEU A 49 -2.98 -5.64 6.32
C LEU A 49 -2.49 -4.25 5.92
N ALA A 50 -3.38 -3.27 5.82
CA ALA A 50 -3.05 -1.92 5.41
C ALA A 50 -2.22 -1.19 6.45
N ARG A 51 -2.37 -1.50 7.74
CA ARG A 51 -1.59 -0.91 8.85
C ARG A 51 -1.52 0.62 8.82
N ARG A 52 -2.64 1.27 8.48
CA ARG A 52 -2.74 2.73 8.46
C ARG A 52 -2.48 3.37 9.83
N ASP A 53 -2.61 2.59 10.92
CA ASP A 53 -2.23 2.99 12.27
C ASP A 53 -0.74 3.36 12.41
N LEU A 54 0.12 2.85 11.54
CA LEU A 54 1.55 3.18 11.49
C LEU A 54 1.88 4.38 10.59
N GLY A 55 0.84 5.05 10.07
CA GLY A 55 1.00 6.15 9.13
C GLY A 55 1.45 5.68 7.74
N PRO A 56 2.10 6.57 6.97
CA PRO A 56 2.48 6.34 5.58
C PRO A 56 3.24 5.05 5.25
N GLY A 57 4.06 4.57 6.18
CA GLY A 57 4.93 3.41 5.98
C GLY A 57 4.35 2.09 6.50
N GLY A 58 3.06 2.02 6.81
CA GLY A 58 2.46 0.83 7.41
C GLY A 58 2.60 -0.43 6.56
N SER A 59 2.18 -0.37 5.31
CA SER A 59 2.26 -1.44 4.32
C SER A 59 2.33 -0.83 2.92
N PHE A 60 2.66 -1.61 1.89
CA PHE A 60 2.64 -1.16 0.49
C PHE A 60 2.32 -2.28 -0.50
N GLY A 61 1.97 -1.89 -1.72
CA GLY A 61 1.70 -2.78 -2.85
C GLY A 61 0.25 -2.69 -3.35
N GLY A 62 -0.06 -3.47 -4.39
CA GLY A 62 -1.37 -3.49 -5.03
C GLY A 62 -1.50 -2.58 -6.25
N GLY A 63 -0.37 -2.14 -6.81
CA GLY A 63 -0.33 -1.33 -8.03
C GLY A 63 -0.35 0.17 -7.80
N GLU A 64 -0.19 0.90 -8.91
CA GLU A 64 -0.25 2.36 -8.90
C GLU A 64 -1.58 2.85 -8.30
N ILE A 65 -1.47 3.79 -7.36
CA ILE A 65 -2.57 4.66 -6.95
C ILE A 65 -2.86 5.60 -8.13
N ARG A 66 -3.46 5.08 -9.20
CA ARG A 66 -3.96 5.96 -10.24
C ARG A 66 -5.16 6.68 -9.67
N LEU A 67 -5.05 8.01 -9.60
CA LEU A 67 -6.17 8.95 -9.54
C LEU A 67 -6.98 8.87 -10.85
N GLU A 68 -7.30 7.67 -11.33
CA GLU A 68 -8.29 7.54 -12.40
C GLU A 68 -9.66 7.74 -11.75
N ARG A 69 -10.29 8.86 -12.11
CA ARG A 69 -11.68 9.24 -11.77
C ARG A 69 -12.71 8.29 -12.39
N SER A 70 -12.46 6.98 -12.33
CA SER A 70 -13.39 5.97 -12.80
C SER A 70 -13.96 5.26 -11.58
N SER A 71 -15.23 5.51 -11.30
CA SER A 71 -16.00 4.96 -10.18
C SER A 71 -16.17 3.43 -10.22
N ASN A 72 -15.62 2.75 -11.23
CA ASN A 72 -15.66 1.30 -11.40
C ASN A 72 -14.22 0.79 -11.52
N PHE A 73 -13.53 0.69 -10.39
CA PHE A 73 -12.18 0.15 -10.34
C PHE A 73 -12.23 -1.38 -10.45
N ASP A 74 -12.15 -1.88 -11.68
CA ASP A 74 -12.10 -3.32 -11.93
C ASP A 74 -10.70 -3.85 -11.56
N ILE A 75 -10.55 -4.26 -10.30
CA ILE A 75 -9.32 -4.85 -9.74
C ILE A 75 -8.76 -5.95 -10.63
N GLU A 76 -9.62 -6.80 -11.19
CA GLU A 76 -9.20 -7.87 -12.06
C GLU A 76 -8.55 -7.32 -13.33
N LYS A 77 -9.17 -6.29 -13.92
CA LYS A 77 -8.60 -5.60 -15.08
C LYS A 77 -7.27 -4.94 -14.76
N LEU A 78 -7.04 -4.44 -13.54
CA LEU A 78 -5.72 -3.89 -13.19
C LEU A 78 -4.65 -4.93 -13.07
N PHE A 79 -4.89 -6.01 -12.33
CA PHE A 79 -3.93 -7.11 -12.22
C PHE A 79 -3.70 -7.82 -13.56
N LYS A 80 -4.71 -7.83 -14.45
CA LYS A 80 -4.61 -8.38 -15.81
C LYS A 80 -3.87 -7.45 -16.77
N LYS A 81 -4.12 -6.13 -16.69
CA LYS A 81 -3.45 -5.11 -17.50
C LYS A 81 -2.01 -4.91 -17.06
N SER A 82 -1.71 -5.05 -15.78
CA SER A 82 -0.37 -4.90 -15.23
C SER A 82 0.58 -6.00 -15.69
N ARG A 83 0.09 -7.04 -16.38
CA ARG A 83 0.86 -8.17 -16.92
C ARG A 83 1.95 -8.59 -15.93
N ILE A 84 1.53 -9.28 -14.86
CA ILE A 84 2.49 -9.77 -13.88
C ILE A 84 3.49 -10.70 -14.58
N HIS A 85 4.72 -10.21 -14.69
CA HIS A 85 5.82 -10.79 -15.44
C HIS A 85 6.76 -11.58 -14.53
N HIS A 86 6.71 -11.30 -13.24
CA HIS A 86 7.54 -11.88 -12.20
C HIS A 86 6.69 -12.59 -11.16
N ARG A 87 7.34 -13.47 -10.39
CA ARG A 87 6.72 -14.00 -9.18
C ARG A 87 6.59 -12.86 -8.16
N PRO A 88 5.40 -12.62 -7.59
CA PRO A 88 5.23 -11.60 -6.58
C PRO A 88 6.13 -11.81 -5.37
N VAL A 89 6.57 -10.70 -4.79
CA VAL A 89 7.45 -10.64 -3.61
C VAL A 89 6.71 -9.94 -2.48
N ILE A 90 6.77 -10.53 -1.29
CA ILE A 90 6.29 -9.91 -0.06
C ILE A 90 7.49 -9.63 0.84
N LEU A 91 7.74 -8.34 1.08
CA LEU A 91 8.75 -7.85 1.99
C LEU A 91 8.18 -7.87 3.41
N VAL A 92 8.77 -8.73 4.24
CA VAL A 92 8.46 -8.84 5.67
C VAL A 92 9.57 -8.13 6.42
N HIS A 93 9.22 -7.09 7.17
CA HIS A 93 10.21 -6.29 7.89
C HIS A 93 10.80 -7.04 9.10
N GLY A 94 11.92 -6.55 9.65
CA GLY A 94 12.55 -7.09 10.86
C GLY A 94 12.01 -6.46 12.15
N LEU A 95 12.54 -6.89 13.30
CA LEU A 95 12.16 -6.33 14.61
C LEU A 95 12.32 -4.80 14.63
N SER A 96 11.37 -4.10 15.26
CA SER A 96 11.41 -2.64 15.47
C SER A 96 11.51 -1.77 14.20
N THR A 97 11.09 -2.30 13.06
CA THR A 97 10.95 -1.55 11.80
C THR A 97 9.51 -1.66 11.29
N ILE A 98 9.17 -0.89 10.27
CA ILE A 98 7.91 -1.03 9.51
C ILE A 98 8.20 -1.33 8.04
N ALA A 99 7.19 -1.83 7.31
CA ALA A 99 7.31 -2.13 5.88
C ALA A 99 7.89 -0.95 5.08
N GLY A 100 7.43 0.29 5.32
CA GLY A 100 7.90 1.47 4.61
C GLY A 100 9.40 1.75 4.72
N GLU A 101 10.10 1.20 5.72
CA GLU A 101 11.56 1.30 5.83
C GLU A 101 12.29 0.42 4.81
N TYR A 102 11.58 -0.51 4.17
CA TYR A 102 12.09 -1.41 3.13
C TYR A 102 11.88 -0.83 1.73
N GLU A 103 11.59 0.47 1.63
CA GLU A 103 11.39 1.16 0.35
C GLU A 103 12.62 1.06 -0.56
N ASN A 104 13.83 1.07 -0.02
CA ASN A 104 15.05 0.82 -0.80
C ASN A 104 15.05 -0.58 -1.46
N ILE A 105 14.54 -1.60 -0.77
CA ILE A 105 14.40 -2.95 -1.31
C ILE A 105 13.28 -2.98 -2.35
N ARG A 106 12.15 -2.30 -2.10
CA ARG A 106 11.10 -2.14 -3.12
C ARG A 106 11.66 -1.50 -4.39
N GLN A 107 12.39 -0.39 -4.27
CA GLN A 107 13.01 0.29 -5.39
C GLN A 107 13.98 -0.62 -6.15
N TYR A 108 14.76 -1.46 -5.46
CA TYR A 108 15.61 -2.45 -6.12
C TYR A 108 14.79 -3.37 -7.05
N PHE A 109 13.66 -3.92 -6.60
CA PHE A 109 12.81 -4.75 -7.46
C PHE A 109 12.23 -3.95 -8.63
N LEU A 110 11.74 -2.73 -8.38
CA LEU A 110 11.20 -1.86 -9.43
C LEU A 110 12.25 -1.54 -10.51
N PHE A 111 13.49 -1.22 -10.10
CA PHE A 111 14.61 -1.01 -11.04
C PHE A 111 14.95 -2.26 -11.85
N ASN A 112 14.59 -3.45 -11.37
CA ASN A 112 14.79 -4.73 -12.05
C ASN A 112 13.52 -5.21 -12.81
N GLY A 113 12.61 -4.29 -13.14
CA GLY A 113 11.48 -4.59 -14.01
C GLY A 113 10.24 -5.15 -13.31
N TYR A 114 10.24 -5.22 -11.98
CA TYR A 114 9.01 -5.48 -11.22
C TYR A 114 8.11 -4.24 -11.24
N SER A 115 6.82 -4.46 -11.04
CA SER A 115 5.81 -3.41 -10.86
C SER A 115 5.27 -3.39 -9.42
N ASP A 116 4.55 -2.34 -9.07
CA ASP A 116 3.85 -2.24 -7.78
C ASP A 116 2.72 -3.26 -7.57
N ASN A 117 2.35 -3.98 -8.62
CA ASN A 117 1.44 -5.13 -8.53
C ASN A 117 2.18 -6.43 -8.18
N GLU A 118 3.51 -6.39 -8.09
CA GLU A 118 4.37 -7.55 -7.88
C GLU A 118 5.23 -7.42 -6.63
N VAL A 119 5.36 -6.23 -6.05
CA VAL A 119 6.15 -5.99 -4.84
C VAL A 119 5.25 -5.45 -3.74
N PHE A 120 5.12 -6.21 -2.67
CA PHE A 120 4.26 -5.90 -1.54
C PHE A 120 5.09 -5.85 -0.26
N GLY A 121 4.58 -5.17 0.76
CA GLY A 121 5.17 -5.19 2.10
C GLY A 121 4.10 -4.97 3.15
N THR A 122 4.20 -5.65 4.29
CA THR A 122 3.26 -5.47 5.40
C THR A 122 3.96 -5.42 6.73
N SER A 123 3.43 -4.59 7.63
CA SER A 123 3.87 -4.57 9.01
C SER A 123 3.10 -5.54 9.88
N TYR A 124 3.77 -6.51 10.49
CA TYR A 124 3.12 -7.51 11.35
C TYR A 124 3.05 -7.09 12.83
N SER A 125 3.81 -6.06 13.25
CA SER A 125 3.88 -5.57 14.64
C SER A 125 3.96 -4.03 14.71
N PHE A 126 3.99 -3.47 15.92
CA PHE A 126 4.15 -2.03 16.16
C PHE A 126 5.62 -1.62 15.99
N GLY A 127 5.96 -1.04 14.86
CA GLY A 127 7.35 -0.90 14.44
C GLY A 127 8.23 0.12 15.17
N LYS A 128 7.98 0.50 16.44
CA LYS A 128 8.92 1.35 17.20
C LYS A 128 8.99 1.11 18.72
N LEU A 129 8.22 0.20 19.32
CA LEU A 129 8.22 0.02 20.78
C LEU A 129 8.49 -1.43 21.19
N HIS A 130 9.54 -1.61 22.00
CA HIS A 130 9.96 -2.84 22.68
C HIS A 130 10.70 -3.91 21.86
N TRP A 131 11.87 -3.58 21.30
CA TRP A 131 12.83 -4.57 20.77
C TRP A 131 13.18 -5.70 21.77
N THR A 132 13.08 -5.44 23.08
CA THR A 132 13.33 -6.43 24.15
C THR A 132 12.16 -7.38 24.42
N LYS A 133 10.97 -7.14 23.84
CA LYS A 133 9.78 -7.99 24.01
C LYS A 133 9.13 -8.40 22.68
N ASP A 134 9.67 -7.95 21.55
CA ASP A 134 9.12 -8.23 20.23
C ASP A 134 9.59 -9.62 19.79
N SER A 135 8.70 -10.61 19.93
CA SER A 135 8.92 -11.98 19.47
C SER A 135 7.91 -12.32 18.38
N MET A 136 8.30 -13.19 17.44
CA MET A 136 7.38 -13.66 16.40
C MET A 136 6.33 -14.58 17.04
N GLU A 137 5.17 -14.01 17.38
CA GLU A 137 4.02 -14.76 17.89
C GLU A 137 3.16 -15.34 16.75
N CYS A 138 2.31 -16.31 17.08
CA CYS A 138 1.36 -16.90 16.13
C CYS A 138 0.49 -15.85 15.41
N LYS A 139 0.10 -14.77 16.10
CA LYS A 139 -0.67 -13.67 15.51
C LYS A 139 0.09 -12.96 14.39
N HIS A 140 1.41 -12.82 14.52
CA HIS A 140 2.27 -12.19 13.51
C HIS A 140 2.38 -13.10 12.27
N VAL A 141 2.63 -14.39 12.48
CA VAL A 141 2.67 -15.38 11.41
C VAL A 141 1.35 -15.43 10.65
N LYS A 142 0.21 -15.41 11.37
CA LYS A 142 -1.12 -15.36 10.75
C LYS A 142 -1.34 -14.13 9.89
N LEU A 143 -0.85 -12.96 10.31
CA LEU A 143 -0.94 -11.72 9.53
C LEU A 143 -0.13 -11.82 8.23
N VAL A 144 1.12 -12.28 8.31
CA VAL A 144 1.96 -12.49 7.12
C VAL A 144 1.32 -13.53 6.18
N SER A 145 0.85 -14.66 6.71
CA SER A 145 0.15 -15.68 5.91
C SER A 145 -1.13 -15.16 5.27
N SER A 146 -1.88 -14.29 5.96
CA SER A 146 -3.07 -13.64 5.41
C SER A 146 -2.74 -12.79 4.18
N MET A 147 -1.65 -12.01 4.23
CA MET A 147 -1.15 -11.26 3.09
C MET A 147 -0.85 -12.17 1.88
N PHE A 148 -0.16 -13.30 2.12
CA PHE A 148 0.11 -14.29 1.07
C PHE A 148 -1.17 -14.87 0.45
N ILE A 149 -2.14 -15.26 1.27
CA ILE A 149 -3.40 -15.86 0.80
C ILE A 149 -4.16 -14.87 -0.09
N GLN A 150 -4.28 -13.62 0.35
CA GLN A 150 -5.03 -12.60 -0.37
C GLN A 150 -4.33 -12.22 -1.69
N LEU A 151 -2.99 -12.16 -1.67
CA LEU A 151 -2.19 -11.98 -2.88
C LEU A 151 -2.35 -13.15 -3.86
N ILE A 152 -2.31 -14.39 -3.40
CA ILE A 152 -2.52 -15.56 -4.27
C ILE A 152 -3.93 -15.52 -4.87
N GLN A 153 -4.94 -15.16 -4.08
CA GLN A 153 -6.33 -15.14 -4.53
C GLN A 153 -6.58 -14.08 -5.61
N ILE A 154 -6.06 -12.86 -5.45
CA ILE A 154 -6.20 -11.80 -6.46
C ILE A 154 -5.50 -12.17 -7.77
N LEU A 155 -4.32 -12.80 -7.70
CA LEU A 155 -3.58 -13.27 -8.87
C LEU A 155 -4.28 -14.43 -9.58
N TYR A 156 -4.83 -15.36 -8.81
CA TYR A 156 -5.59 -16.48 -9.35
C TYR A 156 -6.85 -16.03 -10.09
N ILE A 157 -7.59 -15.05 -9.55
CA ILE A 157 -8.77 -14.48 -10.21
C ILE A 157 -8.36 -13.76 -11.49
N SER A 158 -7.31 -12.94 -11.42
CA SER A 158 -6.78 -12.20 -12.57
C SER A 158 -6.29 -13.11 -13.72
N THR A 159 -5.85 -14.34 -13.43
CA THR A 159 -5.36 -15.28 -14.44
C THR A 159 -6.45 -16.20 -15.01
N ARG A 160 -7.51 -16.52 -14.24
CA ARG A 160 -8.61 -17.40 -14.72
C ARG A 160 -9.48 -16.80 -15.82
N ASN A 161 -9.58 -15.48 -15.91
CA ASN A 161 -10.34 -14.82 -16.98
C ASN A 161 -9.54 -14.66 -18.29
N ILE A 162 -8.48 -15.46 -18.48
CA ILE A 162 -7.91 -15.82 -19.79
C ILE A 162 -8.65 -17.06 -20.31
N GLY A 163 -9.98 -17.07 -20.19
CA GLY A 163 -10.86 -18.08 -20.76
C GLY A 163 -11.05 -17.81 -22.25
N TYR A 164 -10.74 -18.83 -23.05
CA TYR A 164 -10.81 -18.90 -24.52
C TYR A 164 -11.97 -18.08 -25.12
N LYS A 165 -11.64 -17.21 -26.09
CA LYS A 165 -12.61 -16.86 -27.14
C LYS A 165 -12.96 -18.15 -27.86
N THR A 166 -14.12 -18.73 -27.54
CA THR A 166 -14.85 -19.63 -28.46
C THR A 166 -15.51 -18.80 -29.54
#